data_AF-A0A952GBR3-F1
#
_entry.id   AF-A0A952GBR3-F1
#
_cell.length_a   1.000
_cell.length_b   1.000
_cell.length_c   1.000
_cell.angle_alpha   90.00
_cell.angle_beta   90.00
_cell.angle_gamma   90.00
#
_symmetry.space_group_name_H-M   'P 1'
#
loop_
_entity.id
_entity.type
_entity.pdbx_description
1 polymer ?
#
loop_
_entity_poly.entity_id
_entity_poly.type
_entity_poly.pdbx_seq_one_letter_code
_entity_poly.pdbx_strand_id
1 'polypeptide(L)'
;AIGTSVNLPANAEVFDLNGYTVLPGLVGMHDHIYYLQRPNTDAQGSEGPTLLPQMTFSAPRMYLANGVTTIRTAGSVEPFADINLRKLVDSGRMIGPHVEPTAPYLQGVSDIFMQMHTLTGPEDAIEFVKFWASQGANNFKAYMHITRAELQAAIETAHSLHLKVTGHLCSVSYPEAAELGIDNLEHGFFVNTQLDPEKKPDICSRETGAATLAKMTPESPEAAELIKLLIADHVAITSTLPVFESGLPGKPALRPKALATLTPQALEAYLYGRDRRSTAPESELTRRQVQNYKNATALEHKFVEAGGFLMAGLDPTGNGATLPGFGDQHEAELLVNDDHFTPIEAIRIATLNGAIYLGESEHIGSVETGKDADLMIVKGDPSKNITDIENVEIVLKDGTAYDSAKLLDSVKGRYGQY
;
A
#
# COMPACT_ATOMS: atom_id res chain seq x y z
N ALA A 1 -4.79 26.90 -15.27
CA ALA A 1 -4.63 28.10 -14.42
C ALA A 1 -5.43 27.88 -13.14
N ILE A 2 -4.90 28.29 -11.99
CA ILE A 2 -5.55 28.17 -10.68
C ILE A 2 -5.71 29.57 -10.09
N GLY A 3 -6.89 29.89 -9.55
CA GLY A 3 -7.14 31.17 -8.87
C GLY A 3 -8.61 31.57 -8.84
N THR A 4 -8.92 32.63 -8.10
CA THR A 4 -10.29 33.19 -7.97
C THR A 4 -10.75 33.98 -9.19
N SER A 5 -9.86 34.22 -10.15
CA SER A 5 -10.15 34.92 -11.40
C SER A 5 -9.27 34.34 -12.50
N VAL A 6 -9.84 33.42 -13.29
CA VAL A 6 -9.16 32.74 -14.39
C VAL A 6 -9.87 33.06 -15.71
N ASN A 7 -9.10 33.25 -16.78
CA ASN A 7 -9.67 33.38 -18.13
C ASN A 7 -10.06 32.00 -18.63
N LEU A 8 -11.37 31.74 -18.72
CA LEU A 8 -11.91 30.47 -19.20
C LEU A 8 -12.02 30.47 -20.73
N PRO A 9 -11.62 29.38 -21.42
CA PRO A 9 -11.97 29.17 -22.83
C PRO A 9 -13.48 29.20 -23.03
N ALA A 10 -13.95 29.74 -24.17
CA ALA A 10 -15.39 29.92 -24.43
C ALA A 10 -16.21 28.61 -24.48
N ASN A 11 -15.54 27.47 -24.70
CA ASN A 11 -16.12 26.15 -24.80
C ASN A 11 -15.69 25.21 -23.66
N ALA A 12 -15.19 25.75 -22.55
CA ALA A 12 -14.84 24.95 -21.38
C ALA A 12 -16.07 24.26 -20.80
N GLU A 13 -15.93 22.99 -20.42
CA GLU A 13 -16.90 22.32 -19.57
C GLU A 13 -16.80 22.90 -18.15
N VAL A 14 -17.93 23.25 -17.55
CA VAL A 14 -17.99 23.93 -16.25
C VAL A 14 -18.71 23.04 -15.25
N PHE A 15 -18.03 22.70 -14.17
CA PHE A 15 -18.58 22.00 -13.02
C PHE A 15 -18.88 23.00 -11.90
N ASP A 16 -20.12 23.03 -11.41
CA ASP A 16 -20.44 23.74 -10.17
C ASP A 16 -20.07 22.85 -8.97
N LEU A 17 -18.97 23.21 -8.32
CA LEU A 17 -18.37 22.46 -7.22
C LEU A 17 -18.58 23.15 -5.86
N ASN A 18 -19.64 23.96 -5.71
CA ASN A 18 -20.01 24.52 -4.41
C ASN A 18 -20.26 23.39 -3.38
N GLY A 19 -19.52 23.40 -2.26
CA GLY A 19 -19.58 22.36 -1.23
C GLY A 19 -18.71 21.12 -1.50
N TYR A 20 -17.83 21.20 -2.51
CA TYR A 20 -16.84 20.17 -2.82
C TYR A 20 -15.42 20.69 -2.57
N THR A 21 -14.49 19.76 -2.42
CA THR A 21 -13.06 20.02 -2.37
C THR A 21 -12.38 19.32 -3.55
N VAL A 22 -11.42 20.03 -4.17
CA VAL A 22 -10.52 19.47 -5.19
C VAL A 22 -9.19 19.13 -4.53
N LEU A 23 -8.81 17.87 -4.56
CA LEU A 23 -7.55 17.36 -4.03
C LEU A 23 -6.67 16.86 -5.19
N PRO A 24 -5.34 16.79 -5.01
CA PRO A 24 -4.55 15.96 -5.91
C PRO A 24 -5.05 14.51 -5.81
N GLY A 25 -4.95 13.75 -6.90
CA GLY A 25 -5.25 12.32 -6.86
C GLY A 25 -4.33 11.60 -5.87
N LEU A 26 -4.85 10.55 -5.23
CA LEU A 26 -4.06 9.73 -4.31
C LEU A 26 -2.95 9.01 -5.09
N VAL A 27 -1.81 8.86 -4.41
CA VAL A 27 -0.62 8.14 -4.90
C VAL A 27 -0.40 6.95 -3.97
N GLY A 28 -0.94 5.79 -4.35
CA GLY A 28 -0.84 4.56 -3.58
C GLY A 28 0.56 3.98 -3.66
N MET A 29 1.23 3.78 -2.52
CA MET A 29 2.62 3.32 -2.47
C MET A 29 2.76 1.86 -2.05
N HIS A 30 1.66 1.14 -1.80
CA HIS A 30 1.68 -0.29 -1.47
C HIS A 30 0.41 -0.97 -1.96
N ASP A 31 0.36 -1.17 -3.27
CA ASP A 31 -0.86 -1.60 -3.93
C ASP A 31 -0.68 -2.98 -4.57
N HIS A 32 -1.78 -3.67 -4.79
CA HIS A 32 -1.78 -4.93 -5.51
C HIS A 32 -2.89 -4.96 -6.57
N ILE A 33 -2.60 -5.65 -7.67
CA ILE A 33 -3.58 -5.92 -8.74
C ILE A 33 -4.21 -7.31 -8.55
N TYR A 34 -3.78 -8.11 -7.56
CA TYR A 34 -4.35 -9.42 -7.27
C TYR A 34 -5.25 -9.42 -6.04
N TYR A 35 -6.04 -10.48 -5.90
CA TYR A 35 -6.84 -10.78 -4.71
C TYR A 35 -6.28 -11.98 -3.96
N LEU A 36 -6.31 -11.96 -2.63
CA LEU A 36 -5.95 -13.13 -1.82
C LEU A 36 -7.06 -14.18 -1.92
N GLN A 37 -6.92 -15.12 -2.83
CA GLN A 37 -7.88 -16.21 -2.98
C GLN A 37 -7.59 -17.31 -1.97
N ARG A 38 -8.63 -17.66 -1.21
CA ARG A 38 -8.59 -18.79 -0.29
C ARG A 38 -9.82 -19.66 -0.55
N PRO A 39 -9.86 -20.38 -1.69
CA PRO A 39 -11.08 -21.04 -2.17
C PRO A 39 -11.56 -22.16 -1.22
N ASN A 40 -10.67 -22.65 -0.37
CA ASN A 40 -10.97 -23.64 0.67
C ASN A 40 -11.00 -22.98 2.06
N THR A 41 -11.64 -21.81 2.19
CA THR A 41 -11.80 -21.15 3.50
C THR A 41 -13.14 -21.46 4.10
N ASP A 42 -13.11 -22.00 5.31
CA ASP A 42 -14.26 -22.18 6.18
C ASP A 42 -13.99 -21.55 7.55
N ALA A 43 -14.85 -21.88 8.53
CA ALA A 43 -14.68 -21.40 9.90
C ALA A 43 -13.40 -21.94 10.57
N GLN A 44 -12.84 -23.05 10.08
CA GLN A 44 -11.69 -23.75 10.64
C GLN A 44 -10.36 -23.22 10.07
N GLY A 45 -10.37 -22.64 8.88
CA GLY A 45 -9.18 -22.02 8.30
C GLY A 45 -9.21 -22.03 6.78
N SER A 46 -8.03 -21.98 6.17
CA SER A 46 -7.86 -22.05 4.73
C SER A 46 -6.90 -23.20 4.40
N GLU A 47 -7.25 -24.03 3.43
CA GLU A 47 -6.33 -25.04 2.92
C GLU A 47 -5.40 -24.45 1.85
N GLY A 48 -4.14 -24.87 1.86
CA GLY A 48 -3.15 -24.51 0.83
C GLY A 48 -3.21 -25.42 -0.40
N PRO A 49 -2.48 -25.08 -1.47
CA PRO A 49 -1.63 -23.89 -1.60
C PRO A 49 -2.41 -22.62 -1.94
N THR A 50 -1.92 -21.46 -1.50
CA THR A 50 -2.51 -20.16 -1.84
C THR A 50 -2.11 -19.74 -3.26
N LEU A 51 -3.11 -19.38 -4.06
CA LEU A 51 -2.96 -18.79 -5.39
C LEU A 51 -3.53 -17.36 -5.36
N LEU A 52 -2.89 -16.44 -6.08
CA LEU A 52 -3.24 -15.03 -6.11
C LEU A 52 -3.70 -14.65 -7.53
N PRO A 53 -5.01 -14.78 -7.82
CA PRO A 53 -5.57 -14.38 -9.10
C PRO A 53 -5.49 -12.87 -9.29
N GLN A 54 -5.07 -12.46 -10.49
CA GLN A 54 -5.04 -11.07 -10.90
C GLN A 54 -6.45 -10.52 -11.17
N MET A 55 -6.71 -9.31 -10.70
CA MET A 55 -7.96 -8.55 -10.79
C MET A 55 -7.83 -7.41 -11.83
N THR A 56 -7.21 -7.68 -12.98
CA THR A 56 -6.87 -6.67 -14.01
C THR A 56 -8.06 -5.91 -14.59
N PHE A 57 -9.28 -6.43 -14.47
CA PHE A 57 -10.48 -5.69 -14.86
C PHE A 57 -11.01 -4.79 -13.75
N SER A 58 -11.15 -5.33 -12.54
CA SER A 58 -11.86 -4.69 -11.42
C SER A 58 -10.97 -3.79 -10.58
N ALA A 59 -9.76 -4.23 -10.19
CA ALA A 59 -8.88 -3.45 -9.32
C ALA A 59 -8.51 -2.07 -9.91
N PRO A 60 -8.06 -1.93 -11.18
CA PRO A 60 -7.71 -0.61 -11.72
C PRO A 60 -8.87 0.38 -11.72
N ARG A 61 -10.09 -0.11 -12.01
CA ARG A 61 -11.31 0.71 -11.97
C ARG A 61 -11.71 1.11 -10.56
N MET A 62 -11.52 0.22 -9.59
CA MET A 62 -11.81 0.50 -8.18
C MET A 62 -10.83 1.52 -7.59
N TYR A 63 -9.53 1.41 -7.89
CA TYR A 63 -8.53 2.43 -7.53
C TYR A 63 -8.94 3.79 -8.07
N LEU A 64 -9.16 3.88 -9.39
CA LEU A 64 -9.51 5.15 -10.03
C LEU A 64 -10.85 5.70 -9.53
N ALA A 65 -11.88 4.88 -9.33
CA ALA A 65 -13.16 5.34 -8.82
C ALA A 65 -13.06 5.99 -7.43
N ASN A 66 -12.09 5.55 -6.63
CA ASN A 66 -11.90 6.05 -5.27
C ASN A 66 -10.83 7.15 -5.17
N GLY A 67 -10.42 7.75 -6.29
CA GLY A 67 -9.52 8.91 -6.30
C GLY A 67 -8.04 8.56 -6.40
N VAL A 68 -7.68 7.28 -6.53
CA VAL A 68 -6.29 6.86 -6.75
C VAL A 68 -5.95 7.00 -8.22
N THR A 69 -5.00 7.88 -8.52
CA THR A 69 -4.60 8.23 -9.90
C THR A 69 -3.25 7.62 -10.29
N THR A 70 -2.42 7.29 -9.30
CA THR A 70 -1.14 6.60 -9.47
C THR A 70 -1.00 5.53 -8.39
N ILE A 71 -0.50 4.36 -8.76
CA ILE A 71 -0.14 3.30 -7.82
C ILE A 71 1.27 2.79 -8.09
N ARG A 72 1.98 2.43 -7.03
CA ARG A 72 3.13 1.52 -7.08
C ARG A 72 2.67 0.16 -6.59
N THR A 73 2.74 -0.84 -7.46
CA THR A 73 2.48 -2.21 -7.00
C THR A 73 3.58 -2.62 -6.03
N ALA A 74 3.31 -3.41 -4.99
CA ALA A 74 4.32 -3.75 -3.98
C ALA A 74 4.63 -5.24 -3.96
N GLY A 75 5.26 -5.71 -5.02
CA GLY A 75 5.55 -7.14 -5.25
C GLY A 75 4.47 -7.76 -6.11
N SER A 76 4.85 -8.17 -7.32
CA SER A 76 3.93 -8.76 -8.28
C SER A 76 3.97 -10.29 -8.24
N VAL A 77 2.84 -10.92 -8.53
CA VAL A 77 2.76 -12.36 -8.80
C VAL A 77 2.52 -12.68 -10.27
N GLU A 78 2.23 -11.64 -11.07
CA GLU A 78 1.99 -11.71 -12.51
C GLU A 78 2.56 -10.42 -13.16
N PRO A 79 3.90 -10.23 -13.11
CA PRO A 79 4.56 -8.96 -13.44
C PRO A 79 4.34 -8.50 -14.89
N PHE A 80 4.22 -9.44 -15.84
CA PHE A 80 3.88 -9.07 -17.22
C PHE A 80 2.47 -8.49 -17.33
N ALA A 81 1.52 -8.92 -16.50
CA ALA A 81 0.20 -8.33 -16.45
C ALA A 81 0.27 -6.89 -15.94
N ASP A 82 1.03 -6.61 -14.88
CA ASP A 82 1.22 -5.26 -14.35
C ASP A 82 1.91 -4.33 -15.37
N ILE A 83 2.97 -4.81 -16.03
CA ILE A 83 3.69 -4.05 -17.07
C ILE A 83 2.80 -3.77 -18.28
N ASN A 84 1.98 -4.73 -18.70
CA ASN A 84 1.06 -4.53 -19.82
C ASN A 84 -0.14 -3.67 -19.43
N LEU A 85 -0.59 -3.75 -18.17
CA LEU A 85 -1.61 -2.86 -17.62
C LEU A 85 -1.14 -1.41 -17.69
N ARG A 86 0.09 -1.10 -17.24
CA ARG A 86 0.69 0.23 -17.39
C ARG A 86 0.58 0.73 -18.84
N LYS A 87 1.08 -0.04 -19.82
CA LYS A 87 1.03 0.32 -21.25
C LYS A 87 -0.40 0.56 -21.75
N LEU A 88 -1.36 -0.23 -21.29
CA LEU A 88 -2.76 -0.08 -21.69
C LEU A 88 -3.41 1.15 -21.05
N VAL A 89 -3.07 1.50 -19.81
CA VAL A 89 -3.56 2.71 -19.15
C VAL A 89 -2.93 3.96 -19.76
N ASP A 90 -1.62 3.98 -19.96
CA ASP A 90 -0.90 5.14 -20.53
C ASP A 90 -1.32 5.43 -21.97
N SER A 91 -1.71 4.40 -22.73
CA SER A 91 -2.25 4.57 -24.09
C SER A 91 -3.76 4.88 -24.14
N GLY A 92 -4.42 5.02 -22.99
CA GLY A 92 -5.87 5.26 -22.89
C GLY A 92 -6.75 4.06 -23.30
N ARG A 93 -6.16 2.88 -23.51
CA ARG A 93 -6.86 1.65 -23.92
C ARG A 93 -7.51 0.90 -22.76
N MET A 94 -7.11 1.21 -21.52
CA MET A 94 -7.71 0.69 -20.30
C MET A 94 -7.90 1.81 -19.28
N ILE A 95 -9.00 1.73 -18.52
CA ILE A 95 -9.30 2.65 -17.42
C ILE A 95 -8.61 2.15 -16.16
N GLY A 96 -7.81 3.01 -15.53
CA GLY A 96 -7.13 2.75 -14.26
C GLY A 96 -6.15 3.88 -13.89
N PRO A 97 -5.51 3.80 -12.72
CA PRO A 97 -4.41 4.69 -12.35
C PRO A 97 -3.18 4.42 -13.21
N HIS A 98 -2.26 5.38 -13.30
CA HIS A 98 -0.87 5.09 -13.68
C HIS A 98 -0.30 4.01 -12.76
N VAL A 99 0.48 3.11 -13.33
CA VAL A 99 1.01 1.95 -12.60
C VAL A 99 2.52 1.99 -12.66
N GLU A 100 3.16 2.02 -11.51
CA GLU A 100 4.59 1.82 -11.31
C GLU A 100 4.83 0.34 -10.95
N PRO A 101 5.14 -0.53 -11.93
CA PRO A 101 5.17 -1.97 -11.71
C PRO A 101 6.41 -2.40 -10.94
N THR A 102 6.18 -3.07 -9.81
CA THR A 102 7.22 -3.81 -9.10
C THR A 102 7.43 -5.18 -9.73
N ALA A 103 8.68 -5.62 -9.77
CA ALA A 103 9.05 -6.99 -10.14
C ALA A 103 8.36 -8.02 -9.22
N PRO A 104 8.47 -9.33 -9.50
CA PRO A 104 8.15 -10.32 -8.49
C PRO A 104 8.99 -10.14 -7.24
N TYR A 105 8.53 -10.74 -6.15
CA TYR A 105 9.23 -10.68 -4.87
C TYR A 105 10.64 -11.27 -4.98
N LEU A 106 11.63 -10.54 -4.45
CA LEU A 106 12.96 -11.07 -4.14
C LEU A 106 12.83 -11.87 -2.83
N GLN A 107 12.75 -13.19 -2.96
CA GLN A 107 12.37 -14.07 -1.85
C GLN A 107 13.26 -15.31 -1.79
N GLY A 108 13.75 -15.64 -0.61
CA GLY A 108 14.47 -16.90 -0.35
C GLY A 108 13.54 -18.10 -0.20
N VAL A 109 14.07 -19.23 0.25
CA VAL A 109 13.32 -20.50 0.34
C VAL A 109 12.10 -20.38 1.25
N SER A 110 10.89 -20.47 0.67
CA SER A 110 9.61 -20.40 1.39
C SER A 110 8.47 -21.07 0.63
N ASP A 111 7.37 -21.37 1.32
CA ASP A 111 6.13 -21.96 0.78
C ASP A 111 4.93 -20.99 0.84
N ILE A 112 5.18 -19.67 0.87
CA ILE A 112 4.15 -18.65 1.10
C ILE A 112 3.13 -18.60 -0.05
N PHE A 113 3.60 -18.42 -1.29
CA PHE A 113 2.76 -18.43 -2.49
C PHE A 113 3.37 -19.34 -3.54
N MET A 114 2.53 -20.13 -4.23
CA MET A 114 3.00 -21.02 -5.30
C MET A 114 3.63 -20.25 -6.48
N GLN A 115 3.21 -19.00 -6.73
CA GLN A 115 3.65 -18.18 -7.87
C GLN A 115 5.03 -17.51 -7.66
N MET A 116 5.65 -17.63 -6.49
CA MET A 116 6.91 -16.94 -6.20
C MET A 116 8.12 -17.71 -6.73
N HIS A 117 9.05 -16.98 -7.35
CA HIS A 117 10.41 -17.47 -7.58
C HIS A 117 11.14 -17.58 -6.23
N THR A 118 11.90 -18.66 -6.05
CA THR A 118 12.78 -18.85 -4.89
C THR A 118 14.20 -18.55 -5.30
N LEU A 119 14.78 -17.50 -4.72
CA LEU A 119 16.18 -17.15 -4.91
C LEU A 119 17.09 -18.26 -4.39
N THR A 120 18.16 -18.49 -5.13
CA THR A 120 19.17 -19.53 -4.86
C THR A 120 20.52 -18.95 -4.43
N GLY A 121 20.58 -17.63 -4.21
CA GLY A 121 21.77 -16.91 -3.76
C GLY A 121 21.96 -15.55 -4.44
N PRO A 122 23.07 -14.84 -4.13
CA PRO A 122 23.33 -13.50 -4.62
C PRO A 122 23.35 -13.35 -6.15
N GLU A 123 23.95 -14.31 -6.87
CA GLU A 123 24.01 -14.26 -8.35
C GLU A 123 22.61 -14.34 -8.99
N ASP A 124 21.72 -15.18 -8.44
CA ASP A 124 20.33 -15.28 -8.87
C ASP A 124 19.59 -13.95 -8.60
N ALA A 125 19.84 -13.32 -7.45
CA ALA A 125 19.28 -11.99 -7.16
C ALA A 125 19.75 -10.92 -8.16
N ILE A 126 21.03 -10.94 -8.56
CA ILE A 126 21.58 -10.03 -9.58
C ILE A 126 20.91 -10.26 -10.94
N GLU A 127 20.82 -11.51 -11.39
CA GLU A 127 20.18 -11.87 -12.66
C GLU A 127 18.70 -11.52 -12.66
N PHE A 128 18.01 -11.78 -11.56
CA PHE A 128 16.61 -11.44 -11.34
C PHE A 128 16.36 -9.93 -11.51
N VAL A 129 17.14 -9.09 -10.83
CA VAL A 129 17.00 -7.63 -10.91
C VAL A 129 17.23 -7.14 -12.33
N LYS A 130 18.33 -7.59 -12.97
CA LYS A 130 18.65 -7.19 -14.35
C LYS A 130 17.57 -7.61 -15.35
N PHE A 131 17.06 -8.83 -15.22
CA PHE A 131 16.01 -9.33 -16.10
C PHE A 131 14.73 -8.52 -15.99
N TRP A 132 14.21 -8.31 -14.77
CA TRP A 132 12.94 -7.61 -14.60
C TRP A 132 13.05 -6.12 -14.89
N ALA A 133 14.20 -5.49 -14.60
CA ALA A 133 14.50 -4.14 -15.06
C ALA A 133 14.43 -4.05 -16.59
N SER A 134 15.01 -5.02 -17.31
CA SER A 134 14.97 -5.02 -18.79
C SER A 134 13.56 -5.29 -19.36
N GLN A 135 12.67 -5.94 -18.60
CA GLN A 135 11.27 -6.13 -19.00
C GLN A 135 10.41 -4.87 -18.74
N GLY A 136 10.91 -3.93 -17.95
CA GLY A 136 10.24 -2.68 -17.62
C GLY A 136 9.61 -2.62 -16.23
N ALA A 137 9.93 -3.55 -15.32
CA ALA A 137 9.71 -3.30 -13.89
C ALA A 137 10.71 -2.24 -13.41
N ASN A 138 10.24 -1.28 -12.63
CA ASN A 138 11.06 -0.15 -12.16
C ASN A 138 11.12 -0.05 -10.63
N ASN A 139 10.56 -1.03 -9.95
CA ASN A 139 10.58 -1.16 -8.51
C ASN A 139 10.86 -2.63 -8.14
N PHE A 140 11.49 -2.85 -6.98
CA PHE A 140 11.79 -4.19 -6.46
C PHE A 140 11.39 -4.29 -5.00
N LYS A 141 10.91 -5.46 -4.58
CA LYS A 141 10.51 -5.72 -3.19
C LYS A 141 11.13 -7.01 -2.68
N ALA A 142 11.95 -6.89 -1.65
CA ALA A 142 12.45 -7.97 -0.83
C ALA A 142 11.37 -8.52 0.10
N TYR A 143 11.44 -9.82 0.37
CA TYR A 143 10.45 -10.51 1.18
C TYR A 143 11.08 -11.37 2.29
N MET A 144 10.20 -11.96 3.10
CA MET A 144 10.46 -12.44 4.46
C MET A 144 11.68 -13.35 4.66
N HIS A 145 12.07 -14.13 3.65
CA HIS A 145 13.11 -15.16 3.75
C HIS A 145 14.37 -14.85 2.93
N ILE A 146 14.50 -13.62 2.42
CA ILE A 146 15.73 -13.17 1.74
C ILE A 146 16.92 -13.21 2.71
N THR A 147 18.10 -13.61 2.25
CA THR A 147 19.33 -13.49 3.05
C THR A 147 19.94 -12.09 2.89
N ARG A 148 20.77 -11.64 3.84
CA ARG A 148 21.51 -10.38 3.72
C ARG A 148 22.37 -10.32 2.46
N ALA A 149 22.99 -11.44 2.08
CA ALA A 149 23.82 -11.51 0.88
C ALA A 149 22.98 -11.34 -0.41
N GLU A 150 21.79 -11.94 -0.48
CA GLU A 150 20.85 -11.73 -1.59
C GLU A 150 20.30 -10.30 -1.61
N LEU A 151 19.93 -9.76 -0.44
CA LEU A 151 19.43 -8.39 -0.32
C LEU A 151 20.49 -7.37 -0.76
N GLN A 152 21.72 -7.52 -0.28
CA GLN A 152 22.84 -6.65 -0.68
C GLN A 152 23.06 -6.69 -2.19
N ALA A 153 23.13 -7.88 -2.78
CA ALA A 153 23.35 -8.03 -4.22
C ALA A 153 22.20 -7.43 -5.06
N ALA A 154 20.96 -7.57 -4.58
CA ALA A 154 19.80 -6.95 -5.20
C ALA A 154 19.84 -5.41 -5.11
N ILE A 155 20.15 -4.86 -3.93
CA ILE A 155 20.28 -3.41 -3.71
C ILE A 155 21.36 -2.83 -4.60
N GLU A 156 22.59 -3.36 -4.55
CA GLU A 156 23.72 -2.86 -5.35
C GLU A 156 23.41 -2.90 -6.86
N THR A 157 22.75 -3.97 -7.31
CA THR A 157 22.35 -4.10 -8.73
C THR A 157 21.25 -3.11 -9.10
N ALA A 158 20.20 -2.99 -8.30
CA ALA A 158 19.10 -2.05 -8.57
C ALA A 158 19.60 -0.60 -8.57
N HIS A 159 20.42 -0.22 -7.59
CA HIS A 159 21.02 1.11 -7.49
C HIS A 159 21.93 1.43 -8.69
N SER A 160 22.68 0.45 -9.21
CA SER A 160 23.48 0.62 -10.44
C SER A 160 22.64 0.93 -11.68
N LEU A 161 21.33 0.63 -11.62
CA LEU A 161 20.33 0.92 -12.65
C LEU A 161 19.45 2.13 -12.30
N HIS A 162 19.76 2.84 -11.21
CA HIS A 162 18.96 3.94 -10.65
C HIS A 162 17.54 3.52 -10.24
N LEU A 163 17.37 2.28 -9.79
CA LEU A 163 16.10 1.71 -9.32
C LEU A 163 16.16 1.47 -7.81
N LYS A 164 14.99 1.43 -7.16
CA LYS A 164 14.87 1.29 -5.71
C LYS A 164 14.48 -0.13 -5.28
N VAL A 165 14.90 -0.52 -4.08
CA VAL A 165 14.51 -1.78 -3.42
C VAL A 165 13.77 -1.47 -2.12
N THR A 166 12.61 -2.07 -1.96
CA THR A 166 11.80 -1.98 -0.73
C THR A 166 11.68 -3.34 -0.05
N GLY A 167 11.13 -3.42 1.17
CA GLY A 167 11.09 -4.71 1.88
C GLY A 167 9.96 -4.89 2.88
N HIS A 168 9.27 -6.03 2.77
CA HIS A 168 8.61 -6.67 3.92
C HIS A 168 9.62 -7.68 4.47
N LEU A 169 10.41 -7.25 5.45
CA LEU A 169 11.54 -8.03 5.94
C LEU A 169 11.18 -8.84 7.17
N CYS A 170 11.83 -9.99 7.32
CA CYS A 170 11.73 -10.81 8.53
C CYS A 170 13.07 -11.45 8.89
N SER A 171 13.70 -12.14 7.94
CA SER A 171 15.04 -12.74 8.07
C SER A 171 16.15 -11.70 8.24
N VAL A 172 16.01 -10.54 7.60
CA VAL A 172 16.86 -9.36 7.78
C VAL A 172 16.10 -8.36 8.65
N SER A 173 16.75 -7.80 9.67
CA SER A 173 16.15 -6.77 10.52
C SER A 173 16.20 -5.39 9.88
N TYR A 174 15.42 -4.43 10.39
CA TYR A 174 15.42 -3.07 9.86
C TYR A 174 16.79 -2.38 9.94
N PRO A 175 17.56 -2.46 11.06
CA PRO A 175 18.91 -1.90 11.10
C PRO A 175 19.85 -2.51 10.06
N GLU A 176 19.84 -3.85 9.93
CA GLU A 176 20.68 -4.53 8.94
C GLU A 176 20.32 -4.10 7.51
N ALA A 177 19.04 -3.92 7.21
CA ALA A 177 18.60 -3.49 5.88
C ALA A 177 18.98 -2.04 5.59
N ALA A 178 18.88 -1.14 6.58
CA ALA A 178 19.33 0.24 6.47
C ALA A 178 20.84 0.32 6.18
N GLU A 179 21.66 -0.45 6.93
CA GLU A 179 23.12 -0.54 6.70
C GLU A 179 23.48 -1.07 5.31
N LEU A 180 22.63 -1.91 4.72
CA LEU A 180 22.79 -2.43 3.35
C LEU A 180 22.31 -1.45 2.27
N GLY A 181 21.67 -0.34 2.65
CA GLY A 181 21.19 0.70 1.73
C GLY A 181 19.79 0.48 1.18
N ILE A 182 18.88 -0.17 1.91
CA ILE A 182 17.48 -0.30 1.47
C ILE A 182 16.81 1.07 1.34
N ASP A 183 16.00 1.28 0.29
CA ASP A 183 15.37 2.59 0.04
C ASP A 183 14.11 2.81 0.89
N ASN A 184 13.35 1.73 1.16
CA ASN A 184 12.07 1.82 1.85
C ASN A 184 11.69 0.53 2.59
N LEU A 185 11.12 0.69 3.77
CA LEU A 185 10.56 -0.40 4.57
C LEU A 185 9.04 -0.38 4.46
N GLU A 186 8.47 -1.53 4.13
CA GLU A 186 7.02 -1.68 3.99
C GLU A 186 6.38 -2.02 5.34
N HIS A 187 5.09 -1.69 5.48
CA HIS A 187 4.28 -2.06 6.65
C HIS A 187 4.68 -1.35 7.95
N GLY A 188 5.11 -0.10 7.87
CA GLY A 188 5.46 0.66 9.05
C GLY A 188 6.50 -0.06 9.91
N PHE A 189 6.18 -0.20 11.19
CA PHE A 189 6.97 -0.97 12.16
C PHE A 189 6.38 -2.36 12.45
N PHE A 190 5.31 -2.78 11.75
CA PHE A 190 4.56 -4.01 12.05
C PHE A 190 5.36 -5.29 11.88
N VAL A 191 6.25 -5.31 10.89
CA VAL A 191 7.02 -6.50 10.52
C VAL A 191 8.48 -6.43 10.98
N ASN A 192 8.83 -5.41 11.78
CA ASN A 192 10.18 -5.27 12.32
C ASN A 192 10.49 -6.40 13.31
N THR A 193 11.44 -7.27 12.99
CA THR A 193 11.82 -8.44 13.82
C THR A 193 13.02 -8.20 14.74
N GLN A 194 13.54 -6.98 14.81
CA GLN A 194 14.81 -6.65 15.48
C GLN A 194 14.93 -7.17 16.92
N LEU A 195 13.85 -7.14 17.70
CA LEU A 195 13.83 -7.55 19.12
C LEU A 195 13.06 -8.86 19.35
N ASP A 196 12.78 -9.60 18.28
CA ASP A 196 12.10 -10.88 18.38
C ASP A 196 12.98 -11.89 19.14
N PRO A 197 12.40 -12.71 20.03
CA PRO A 197 13.15 -13.75 20.74
C PRO A 197 13.85 -14.70 19.78
N GLU A 198 15.09 -15.06 20.10
CA GLU A 198 15.89 -16.04 19.34
C GLU A 198 16.12 -15.66 17.88
N LYS A 199 16.05 -14.35 17.54
CA LYS A 199 16.38 -13.87 16.20
C LYS A 199 17.79 -14.36 15.80
N LYS A 200 17.85 -15.07 14.67
CA LYS A 200 19.09 -15.55 14.07
C LYS A 200 19.37 -14.77 12.78
N PRO A 201 20.63 -14.58 12.39
CA PRO A 201 20.97 -13.99 11.11
C PRO A 201 20.33 -14.79 9.96
N ASP A 202 19.77 -14.09 8.98
CA ASP A 202 19.23 -14.66 7.74
C ASP A 202 18.08 -15.68 7.93
N ILE A 203 17.48 -15.74 9.13
CA ILE A 203 16.36 -16.63 9.44
C ILE A 203 15.20 -15.79 9.96
N CYS A 204 14.03 -15.93 9.34
CA CYS A 204 12.81 -15.27 9.77
C CYS A 204 12.36 -15.81 11.14
N SER A 205 12.06 -14.90 12.07
CA SER A 205 11.60 -15.24 13.42
C SER A 205 10.16 -15.76 13.38
N ARG A 206 9.79 -16.57 14.38
CA ARG A 206 8.44 -17.12 14.50
C ARG A 206 7.36 -16.05 14.75
N GLU A 207 7.71 -15.00 15.49
CA GLU A 207 6.78 -13.93 15.89
C GLU A 207 6.62 -12.85 14.81
N THR A 208 7.45 -12.86 13.77
CA THR A 208 7.39 -11.97 12.60
C THR A 208 7.14 -10.49 12.97
N GLY A 209 7.80 -10.02 14.04
CA GLY A 209 7.77 -8.64 14.51
C GLY A 209 6.77 -8.33 15.63
N ALA A 210 5.84 -9.24 15.91
CA ALA A 210 4.86 -9.03 16.98
C ALA A 210 5.53 -8.89 18.36
N ALA A 211 6.68 -9.54 18.60
CA ALA A 211 7.40 -9.47 19.87
C ALA A 211 8.24 -8.21 19.99
N THR A 212 8.77 -7.74 18.86
CA THR A 212 9.44 -6.44 18.76
C THR A 212 8.48 -5.31 19.08
N LEU A 213 7.32 -5.22 18.40
CA LEU A 213 6.35 -4.15 18.65
C LEU A 213 5.79 -4.13 20.07
N ALA A 214 5.69 -5.28 20.73
CA ALA A 214 5.22 -5.34 22.11
C ALA A 214 6.21 -4.68 23.10
N LYS A 215 7.49 -4.59 22.74
CA LYS A 215 8.57 -4.05 23.59
C LYS A 215 9.05 -2.67 23.14
N MET A 216 9.08 -2.43 21.84
CA MET A 216 9.52 -1.19 21.21
C MET A 216 8.37 -0.19 21.21
N THR A 217 8.21 0.55 22.31
CA THR A 217 7.27 1.67 22.39
C THR A 217 7.87 2.93 21.75
N PRO A 218 7.06 3.95 21.39
CA PRO A 218 7.57 5.20 20.81
C PRO A 218 8.64 5.93 21.66
N GLU A 219 8.61 5.72 22.97
CA GLU A 219 9.55 6.33 23.93
C GLU A 219 10.71 5.41 24.32
N SER A 220 10.80 4.22 23.73
CA SER A 220 11.87 3.26 24.01
C SER A 220 13.20 3.70 23.40
N PRO A 221 14.35 3.43 24.05
CA PRO A 221 15.66 3.69 23.46
C PRO A 221 15.84 3.00 22.11
N GLU A 222 15.35 1.77 21.96
CA GLU A 222 15.45 0.99 20.74
C GLU A 222 14.69 1.63 19.57
N ALA A 223 13.51 2.22 19.83
CA ALA A 223 12.78 3.00 18.83
C ALA A 223 13.54 4.26 18.43
N ALA A 224 14.07 5.01 19.40
CA ALA A 224 14.81 6.24 19.15
C ALA A 224 16.08 6.00 18.33
N GLU A 225 16.82 4.92 18.63
CA GLU A 225 18.00 4.51 17.89
C GLU A 225 17.66 4.08 16.46
N LEU A 226 16.61 3.26 16.29
CA LEU A 226 16.16 2.83 14.97
C LEU A 226 15.69 4.01 14.11
N ILE A 227 14.82 4.89 14.63
CA ILE A 227 14.34 6.07 13.91
C ILE A 227 15.51 6.95 13.46
N LYS A 228 16.48 7.19 14.34
CA LYS A 228 17.68 7.96 14.01
C LYS A 228 18.48 7.31 12.88
N LEU A 229 18.65 5.99 12.91
CA LEU A 229 19.35 5.24 11.87
C LEU A 229 18.62 5.37 10.52
N LEU A 230 17.31 5.10 10.49
CA LEU A 230 16.51 5.17 9.26
C LEU A 230 16.56 6.57 8.63
N ILE A 231 16.51 7.63 9.44
CA ILE A 231 16.64 9.01 8.94
C ILE A 231 18.05 9.29 8.41
N ALA A 232 19.09 8.86 9.14
CA ALA A 232 20.49 9.08 8.74
C ALA A 232 20.80 8.41 7.40
N ASP A 233 20.22 7.23 7.16
CA ASP A 233 20.41 6.43 5.95
C ASP A 233 19.34 6.71 4.88
N HIS A 234 18.48 7.72 5.10
CA HIS A 234 17.43 8.15 4.15
C HIS A 234 16.43 7.05 3.77
N VAL A 235 16.16 6.12 4.69
CA VAL A 235 15.20 5.03 4.50
C VAL A 235 13.78 5.56 4.69
N ALA A 236 12.95 5.45 3.65
CA ALA A 236 11.54 5.77 3.74
C ALA A 236 10.75 4.64 4.42
N ILE A 237 9.53 4.95 4.86
CA ILE A 237 8.57 3.95 5.36
C ILE A 237 7.26 4.09 4.60
N THR A 238 6.68 2.96 4.15
CA THR A 238 5.28 2.92 3.72
C THR A 238 4.42 2.43 4.88
N SER A 239 3.51 3.28 5.35
CA SER A 239 2.42 2.87 6.22
C SER A 239 1.38 2.07 5.44
N THR A 240 0.85 1.02 6.07
CA THR A 240 -0.22 0.19 5.53
C THR A 240 -1.21 -0.19 6.63
N LEU A 241 -1.78 0.80 7.32
CA LEU A 241 -2.63 0.56 8.47
C LEU A 241 -3.85 -0.32 8.14
N PRO A 242 -4.57 -0.17 7.00
CA PRO A 242 -5.77 -0.96 6.71
C PRO A 242 -5.59 -2.47 6.81
N VAL A 243 -4.47 -3.02 6.30
CA VAL A 243 -4.26 -4.47 6.31
C VAL A 243 -4.12 -5.00 7.74
N PHE A 244 -3.47 -4.26 8.65
CA PHE A 244 -3.33 -4.65 10.06
C PHE A 244 -4.60 -4.34 10.87
N GLU A 245 -5.24 -3.21 10.58
CA GLU A 245 -6.48 -2.76 11.21
C GLU A 245 -7.59 -3.80 11.04
N SER A 246 -7.68 -4.39 9.84
CA SER A 246 -8.66 -5.42 9.48
C SER A 246 -8.63 -6.69 10.36
N GLY A 247 -7.49 -6.92 11.03
CA GLY A 247 -7.27 -8.05 11.94
C GLY A 247 -7.76 -7.79 13.36
N LEU A 248 -8.06 -6.55 13.74
CA LEU A 248 -8.43 -6.17 15.09
C LEU A 248 -9.89 -6.53 15.45
N PRO A 249 -10.17 -6.85 16.72
CA PRO A 249 -11.54 -7.10 17.17
C PRO A 249 -12.39 -5.82 17.14
N GLY A 250 -13.70 -5.98 16.88
CA GLY A 250 -14.67 -4.88 16.99
C GLY A 250 -14.67 -3.87 15.83
N LYS A 251 -13.89 -4.10 14.77
CA LYS A 251 -13.87 -3.21 13.61
C LYS A 251 -15.21 -3.16 12.87
N PRO A 252 -15.63 -1.99 12.33
CA PRO A 252 -16.83 -1.88 11.51
C PRO A 252 -16.79 -2.81 10.30
N ALA A 253 -17.97 -3.12 9.74
CA ALA A 253 -18.02 -3.79 8.46
C ALA A 253 -17.64 -2.82 7.34
N LEU A 254 -17.14 -3.36 6.23
CA LEU A 254 -17.01 -2.62 4.98
C LEU A 254 -18.30 -1.88 4.62
N ARG A 255 -18.14 -0.68 4.07
CA ARG A 255 -19.25 0.16 3.65
C ARG A 255 -20.06 -0.51 2.53
N PRO A 256 -21.37 -0.21 2.40
CA PRO A 256 -22.22 -0.84 1.37
C PRO A 256 -21.66 -0.75 -0.05
N LYS A 257 -21.04 0.38 -0.43
CA LYS A 257 -20.43 0.56 -1.75
C LYS A 257 -19.24 -0.37 -1.99
N ALA A 258 -18.42 -0.63 -0.97
CA ALA A 258 -17.30 -1.56 -1.02
C ALA A 258 -17.81 -3.00 -1.14
N LEU A 259 -18.76 -3.39 -0.27
CA LEU A 259 -19.39 -4.72 -0.30
C LEU A 259 -20.03 -5.04 -1.65
N ALA A 260 -20.65 -4.05 -2.30
CA ALA A 260 -21.31 -4.22 -3.60
C ALA A 260 -20.34 -4.57 -4.74
N THR A 261 -19.03 -4.32 -4.59
CA THR A 261 -18.03 -4.68 -5.61
C THR A 261 -17.66 -6.16 -5.55
N LEU A 262 -17.79 -6.81 -4.40
CA LEU A 262 -17.36 -8.18 -4.18
C LEU A 262 -18.22 -9.18 -4.95
N THR A 263 -17.60 -10.20 -5.54
CA THR A 263 -18.32 -11.40 -5.99
C THR A 263 -19.03 -12.06 -4.80
N PRO A 264 -20.10 -12.85 -5.02
CA PRO A 264 -20.74 -13.60 -3.94
C PRO A 264 -19.74 -14.44 -3.10
N GLN A 265 -18.77 -15.07 -3.75
CA GLN A 265 -17.74 -15.90 -3.10
C GLN A 265 -16.76 -15.06 -2.27
N ALA A 266 -16.31 -13.91 -2.79
CA ALA A 266 -15.44 -13.01 -2.04
C ALA A 266 -16.16 -12.40 -0.84
N LEU A 267 -17.43 -12.04 -1.00
CA LEU A 267 -18.29 -11.55 0.07
C LEU A 267 -18.46 -12.60 1.17
N GLU A 268 -18.73 -13.85 0.81
CA GLU A 268 -18.84 -14.96 1.76
C GLU A 268 -17.54 -15.19 2.55
N ALA A 269 -16.39 -15.24 1.85
CA ALA A 269 -15.08 -15.37 2.50
C ALA A 269 -14.77 -14.22 3.47
N TYR A 270 -15.10 -12.98 3.07
CA TYR A 270 -14.98 -11.80 3.93
C TYR A 270 -15.87 -11.94 5.18
N LEU A 271 -17.14 -12.32 5.01
CA LEU A 271 -18.09 -12.47 6.11
C LEU A 271 -17.66 -13.57 7.10
N TYR A 272 -17.15 -14.71 6.61
CA TYR A 272 -16.58 -15.75 7.47
C TYR A 272 -15.37 -15.25 8.26
N GLY A 273 -14.42 -14.60 7.58
CA GLY A 273 -13.24 -14.04 8.24
C GLY A 273 -13.61 -13.00 9.30
N ARG A 274 -14.57 -12.13 8.97
CA ARG A 274 -15.10 -11.12 9.88
C ARG A 274 -15.77 -11.76 11.09
N ASP A 275 -16.73 -12.66 10.87
CA ASP A 275 -17.51 -13.28 11.95
C ASP A 275 -16.60 -14.01 12.94
N ARG A 276 -15.65 -14.79 12.42
CA ARG A 276 -14.62 -15.46 13.23
C ARG A 276 -13.82 -14.49 14.10
N ARG A 277 -13.51 -13.27 13.61
CA ARG A 277 -12.78 -12.25 14.37
C ARG A 277 -13.68 -11.53 15.38
N SER A 278 -14.91 -11.17 14.99
CA SER A 278 -15.84 -10.46 15.86
C SER A 278 -16.42 -11.32 16.99
N THR A 279 -16.46 -12.63 16.80
CA THR A 279 -16.93 -13.60 17.82
C THR A 279 -15.79 -14.24 18.62
N ALA A 280 -14.53 -13.96 18.26
CA ALA A 280 -13.38 -14.47 19.01
C ALA A 280 -13.42 -13.95 20.45
N PRO A 281 -13.25 -14.84 21.46
CA PRO A 281 -13.18 -14.40 22.84
C PRO A 281 -11.97 -13.49 23.06
N GLU A 282 -12.12 -12.51 23.94
CA GLU A 282 -10.99 -11.70 24.37
C GLU A 282 -9.89 -12.62 24.94
N SER A 283 -8.67 -12.44 24.46
CA SER A 283 -7.51 -13.22 24.85
C SER A 283 -6.31 -12.31 25.07
N GLU A 284 -5.25 -12.85 25.65
CA GLU A 284 -3.97 -12.13 25.73
C GLU A 284 -3.43 -11.80 24.34
N LEU A 285 -3.62 -12.69 23.35
CA LEU A 285 -3.22 -12.47 21.97
C LEU A 285 -3.94 -11.26 21.36
N THR A 286 -5.27 -11.18 21.49
CA THR A 286 -6.04 -10.08 20.90
C THR A 286 -5.75 -8.75 21.58
N ARG A 287 -5.55 -8.73 22.91
CA ARG A 287 -5.08 -7.54 23.64
C ARG A 287 -3.71 -7.08 23.17
N ARG A 288 -2.79 -8.03 22.94
CA ARG A 288 -1.46 -7.74 22.41
C ARG A 288 -1.51 -7.19 20.98
N GLN A 289 -2.36 -7.72 20.11
CA GLN A 289 -2.55 -7.19 18.75
C GLN A 289 -3.02 -5.74 18.76
N VAL A 290 -4.01 -5.41 19.60
CA VAL A 290 -4.49 -4.02 19.77
C VAL A 290 -3.37 -3.12 20.30
N GLN A 291 -2.59 -3.59 21.27
CA GLN A 291 -1.46 -2.81 21.78
C GLN A 291 -0.36 -2.60 20.73
N ASN A 292 -0.02 -3.65 19.98
CA ASN A 292 0.98 -3.57 18.91
C ASN A 292 0.56 -2.59 17.82
N TYR A 293 -0.73 -2.58 17.45
CA TYR A 293 -1.26 -1.61 16.50
C TYR A 293 -1.07 -0.17 17.00
N LYS A 294 -1.43 0.11 18.26
CA LYS A 294 -1.20 1.43 18.87
C LYS A 294 0.27 1.83 18.93
N ASN A 295 1.15 0.87 19.24
CA ASN A 295 2.58 1.14 19.26
C ASN A 295 3.09 1.46 17.85
N ALA A 296 2.66 0.72 16.84
CA ALA A 296 3.07 0.92 15.45
C ALA A 296 2.62 2.27 14.89
N THR A 297 1.35 2.66 15.09
CA THR A 297 0.85 3.96 14.63
C THR A 297 1.56 5.12 15.33
N ALA A 298 1.81 5.00 16.62
CA ALA A 298 2.55 6.01 17.38
C ALA A 298 4.04 6.07 16.99
N LEU A 299 4.65 4.94 16.59
CA LEU A 299 6.02 4.90 16.05
C LEU A 299 6.12 5.57 14.67
N GLU A 300 5.13 5.37 13.79
CA GLU A 300 5.05 6.09 12.51
C GLU A 300 4.95 7.60 12.71
N HIS A 301 4.10 8.03 13.65
CA HIS A 301 4.03 9.44 14.03
C HIS A 301 5.37 9.95 14.58
N LYS A 302 6.03 9.19 15.47
CA LYS A 302 7.33 9.57 16.04
C LYS A 302 8.43 9.66 14.99
N PHE A 303 8.40 8.76 14.01
CA PHE A 303 9.32 8.78 12.87
C PHE A 303 9.16 10.06 12.05
N VAL A 304 7.92 10.45 11.73
CA VAL A 304 7.65 11.71 11.00
C VAL A 304 8.01 12.94 11.84
N GLU A 305 7.67 12.96 13.14
CA GLU A 305 8.04 14.04 14.07
C GLU A 305 9.56 14.26 14.10
N ALA A 306 10.34 13.19 14.01
CA ALA A 306 11.80 13.23 13.97
C ALA A 306 12.39 13.65 12.60
N GLY A 307 11.56 13.83 11.57
CA GLY A 307 11.98 14.18 10.20
C GLY A 307 12.05 13.01 9.22
N GLY A 308 11.50 11.85 9.59
CA GLY A 308 11.37 10.68 8.74
C GLY A 308 10.38 10.87 7.59
N PHE A 309 10.59 10.11 6.51
CA PHE A 309 9.79 10.19 5.29
C PHE A 309 8.77 9.05 5.23
N LEU A 310 7.51 9.35 5.54
CA LEU A 310 6.40 8.39 5.56
C LEU A 310 5.52 8.54 4.31
N MET A 311 5.14 7.42 3.72
CA MET A 311 4.18 7.31 2.62
C MET A 311 3.01 6.41 3.03
N ALA A 312 1.95 6.38 2.22
CA ALA A 312 0.76 5.57 2.48
C ALA A 312 0.49 4.56 1.36
N GLY A 313 0.01 3.39 1.75
CA GLY A 313 -0.57 2.39 0.85
C GLY A 313 -1.53 1.49 1.62
N LEU A 314 -2.38 0.74 0.92
CA LEU A 314 -3.41 -0.06 1.60
C LEU A 314 -3.03 -1.53 1.87
N ASP A 315 -2.18 -2.11 1.03
CA ASP A 315 -1.92 -3.55 0.93
C ASP A 315 -3.25 -4.37 0.91
N PRO A 316 -3.94 -4.51 -0.24
CA PRO A 316 -5.27 -5.10 -0.30
C PRO A 316 -5.28 -6.64 -0.20
N THR A 317 -4.46 -7.18 0.71
CA THR A 317 -4.34 -8.60 1.05
C THR A 317 -5.10 -8.99 2.33
N GLY A 318 -5.89 -8.08 2.91
CA GLY A 318 -6.70 -8.26 4.13
C GLY A 318 -7.88 -9.25 4.04
N ASN A 319 -7.78 -10.30 3.21
CA ASN A 319 -8.82 -11.32 2.99
C ASN A 319 -10.22 -10.72 2.70
N GLY A 320 -10.26 -9.75 1.77
CA GLY A 320 -11.48 -9.05 1.39
C GLY A 320 -11.92 -7.93 2.34
N ALA A 321 -11.20 -7.67 3.43
CA ALA A 321 -11.48 -6.54 4.33
C ALA A 321 -10.75 -5.24 3.93
N THR A 322 -9.75 -5.32 3.05
CA THR A 322 -9.05 -4.17 2.47
C THR A 322 -9.18 -4.28 0.95
N LEU A 323 -9.75 -3.26 0.31
CA LEU A 323 -10.10 -3.29 -1.12
C LEU A 323 -9.46 -2.12 -1.89
N PRO A 324 -9.08 -2.30 -3.16
CA PRO A 324 -8.50 -1.26 -4.02
C PRO A 324 -9.24 0.07 -3.94
N GLY A 325 -8.51 1.16 -3.65
CA GLY A 325 -9.02 2.52 -3.56
C GLY A 325 -9.80 2.81 -2.27
N PHE A 326 -10.63 1.87 -1.80
CA PHE A 326 -11.31 2.01 -0.50
C PHE A 326 -10.33 1.96 0.67
N GLY A 327 -9.32 1.08 0.59
CA GLY A 327 -8.28 1.00 1.60
C GLY A 327 -7.35 2.21 1.58
N ASP A 328 -7.10 2.84 0.42
CA ASP A 328 -6.29 4.06 0.32
C ASP A 328 -6.96 5.25 1.00
N GLN A 329 -8.27 5.39 0.80
CA GLN A 329 -9.07 6.37 1.54
C GLN A 329 -9.02 6.09 3.04
N HIS A 330 -9.16 4.83 3.43
CA HIS A 330 -9.16 4.44 4.83
C HIS A 330 -7.79 4.60 5.49
N GLU A 331 -6.70 4.38 4.76
CA GLU A 331 -5.34 4.67 5.23
C GLU A 331 -5.20 6.14 5.63
N ALA A 332 -5.68 7.08 4.80
CA ALA A 332 -5.68 8.50 5.14
C ALA A 332 -6.50 8.81 6.40
N GLU A 333 -7.64 8.13 6.61
CA GLU A 333 -8.41 8.24 7.86
C GLU A 333 -7.65 7.67 9.07
N LEU A 334 -7.03 6.50 8.91
CA LEU A 334 -6.33 5.80 9.98
C LEU A 334 -5.09 6.56 10.45
N LEU A 335 -4.43 7.31 9.56
CA LEU A 335 -3.33 8.21 9.94
C LEU A 335 -3.80 9.34 10.88
N VAL A 336 -5.04 9.82 10.76
CA VAL A 336 -5.57 10.88 11.63
C VAL A 336 -6.03 10.35 13.00
N ASN A 337 -6.23 9.04 13.13
CA ASN A 337 -6.69 8.46 14.40
C ASN A 337 -5.70 8.72 15.54
N ASP A 338 -6.25 8.71 16.76
CA ASP A 338 -5.50 8.97 18.00
C ASP A 338 -4.72 10.30 17.98
N ASP A 339 -5.20 11.27 17.18
CA ASP A 339 -4.63 12.61 16.97
C ASP A 339 -3.15 12.58 16.52
N HIS A 340 -2.74 11.52 15.81
CA HIS A 340 -1.37 11.35 15.33
C HIS A 340 -1.00 12.33 14.23
N PHE A 341 -1.82 12.45 13.19
CA PHE A 341 -1.61 13.39 12.10
C PHE A 341 -2.83 14.31 11.93
N THR A 342 -2.60 15.57 11.57
CA THR A 342 -3.70 16.42 11.09
C THR A 342 -4.23 15.91 9.75
N PRO A 343 -5.49 16.22 9.36
CA PRO A 343 -6.01 15.79 8.07
C PRO A 343 -5.17 16.23 6.87
N ILE A 344 -4.56 17.43 6.92
CA ILE A 344 -3.67 17.90 5.84
C ILE A 344 -2.37 17.10 5.78
N GLU A 345 -1.79 16.71 6.91
CA GLU A 345 -0.61 15.85 6.94
C GLU A 345 -0.90 14.46 6.39
N ALA A 346 -2.03 13.85 6.78
CA ALA A 346 -2.47 12.58 6.23
C ALA A 346 -2.70 12.65 4.71
N ILE A 347 -3.36 13.70 4.21
CA ILE A 347 -3.53 13.94 2.77
C ILE A 347 -2.17 14.05 2.08
N ARG A 348 -1.21 14.77 2.67
CA ARG A 348 0.14 14.92 2.11
C ARG A 348 0.88 13.58 2.04
N ILE A 349 0.77 12.75 3.09
CA ILE A 349 1.35 11.40 3.15
C ILE A 349 0.76 10.51 2.03
N ALA A 350 -0.55 10.61 1.79
CA ALA A 350 -1.29 9.85 0.77
C ALA A 350 -1.18 10.42 -0.67
N THR A 351 -0.48 11.53 -0.87
CA THR A 351 -0.38 12.21 -2.18
C THR A 351 1.06 12.61 -2.49
N LEU A 352 1.50 13.77 -2.01
CA LEU A 352 2.79 14.38 -2.34
C LEU A 352 3.99 13.51 -1.95
N ASN A 353 3.93 12.82 -0.80
CA ASN A 353 5.08 12.02 -0.34
C ASN A 353 5.33 10.84 -1.29
N GLY A 354 4.27 10.15 -1.73
CA GLY A 354 4.39 9.12 -2.77
C GLY A 354 4.97 9.67 -4.08
N ALA A 355 4.46 10.83 -4.54
CA ALA A 355 4.97 11.48 -5.74
C ALA A 355 6.46 11.84 -5.64
N ILE A 356 6.92 12.37 -4.51
CA ILE A 356 8.34 12.66 -4.26
C ILE A 356 9.18 11.38 -4.32
N TYR A 357 8.73 10.31 -3.67
CA TYR A 357 9.48 9.05 -3.65
C TYR A 357 9.57 8.42 -5.04
N LEU A 358 8.52 8.52 -5.85
CA LEU A 358 8.53 8.05 -7.24
C LEU A 358 9.38 8.93 -8.16
N GLY A 359 9.73 10.15 -7.74
CA GLY A 359 10.41 11.13 -8.60
C GLY A 359 9.45 11.91 -9.51
N GLU A 360 8.16 11.87 -9.23
CA GLU A 360 7.06 12.42 -10.03
C GLU A 360 6.45 13.68 -9.39
N SER A 361 7.11 14.27 -8.38
CA SER A 361 6.59 15.46 -7.68
C SER A 361 6.54 16.72 -8.54
N GLU A 362 7.16 16.75 -9.72
CA GLU A 362 6.99 17.84 -10.69
C GLU A 362 5.71 17.66 -11.55
N HIS A 363 5.12 16.46 -11.53
CA HIS A 363 3.98 16.06 -12.36
C HIS A 363 2.70 15.87 -11.55
N ILE A 364 2.77 15.22 -10.39
CA ILE A 364 1.59 14.84 -9.58
C ILE A 364 1.78 15.20 -8.09
N GLY A 365 0.83 14.77 -7.26
CA GLY A 365 0.90 14.83 -5.79
C GLY A 365 0.55 16.18 -5.15
N SER A 366 0.34 17.24 -5.93
CA SER A 366 -0.20 18.52 -5.45
C SER A 366 -0.99 19.25 -6.55
N VAL A 367 -1.87 20.17 -6.15
CA VAL A 367 -2.67 20.97 -7.09
C VAL A 367 -1.93 22.26 -7.42
N GLU A 368 -1.09 22.22 -8.46
CA GLU A 368 -0.27 23.34 -8.91
C GLU A 368 -0.36 23.55 -10.42
N THR A 369 -0.14 24.78 -10.89
CA THR A 369 -0.19 25.05 -12.33
C THR A 369 1.03 24.45 -13.01
N GLY A 370 0.81 23.71 -14.11
CA GLY A 370 1.88 23.07 -14.89
C GLY A 370 2.01 21.57 -14.63
N LYS A 371 1.40 21.08 -13.55
CA LYS A 371 1.25 19.66 -13.22
C LYS A 371 0.16 18.98 -14.04
N ASP A 372 0.18 17.67 -14.04
CA ASP A 372 -0.84 16.84 -14.66
C ASP A 372 -2.17 16.98 -13.93
N ALA A 373 -3.26 16.88 -14.69
CA ALA A 373 -4.61 17.02 -14.16
C ALA A 373 -5.11 15.71 -13.55
N ASP A 374 -4.36 15.24 -12.55
CA ASP A 374 -4.63 14.07 -11.72
C ASP A 374 -5.23 14.53 -10.39
N LEU A 375 -6.55 14.57 -10.35
CA LEU A 375 -7.31 15.22 -9.28
C LEU A 375 -8.47 14.33 -8.84
N MET A 376 -8.85 14.45 -7.57
CA MET A 376 -10.11 13.90 -7.07
C MET A 376 -11.01 15.02 -6.53
N ILE A 377 -12.28 14.95 -6.89
CA ILE A 377 -13.31 15.90 -6.46
C ILE A 377 -14.21 15.16 -5.47
N VAL A 378 -14.21 15.65 -4.23
CA VAL A 378 -14.95 15.04 -3.12
C VAL A 378 -15.98 15.99 -2.56
N LYS A 379 -17.12 15.45 -2.14
CA LYS A 379 -18.14 16.22 -1.44
C LYS A 379 -17.76 16.41 0.02
N GLY A 380 -17.73 17.66 0.48
CA GLY A 380 -17.26 18.01 1.82
C GLY A 380 -15.85 18.59 1.82
N ASP A 381 -15.20 18.58 2.98
CA ASP A 381 -13.90 19.21 3.23
C ASP A 381 -12.97 18.30 4.03
N PRO A 382 -12.18 17.44 3.36
CA PRO A 382 -11.25 16.52 4.01
C PRO A 382 -10.17 17.21 4.85
N SER A 383 -9.89 18.50 4.63
CA SER A 383 -8.94 19.24 5.47
C SER A 383 -9.45 19.49 6.88
N LYS A 384 -10.78 19.41 7.07
CA LYS A 384 -11.46 19.57 8.36
C LYS A 384 -12.04 18.27 8.88
N ASN A 385 -12.58 17.43 7.99
CA ASN A 385 -13.15 16.15 8.33
C ASN A 385 -12.60 15.09 7.37
N ILE A 386 -11.56 14.37 7.79
CA ILE A 386 -10.83 13.45 6.91
C ILE A 386 -11.74 12.40 6.25
N THR A 387 -12.84 11.98 6.90
CA THR A 387 -13.78 11.00 6.34
C THR A 387 -14.48 11.48 5.06
N ASP A 388 -14.48 12.79 4.80
CA ASP A 388 -15.02 13.34 3.55
C ASP A 388 -14.19 12.90 2.33
N ILE A 389 -12.94 12.43 2.52
CA ILE A 389 -12.09 11.87 1.45
C ILE A 389 -12.76 10.70 0.74
N GLU A 390 -13.68 10.02 1.43
CA GLU A 390 -14.38 8.88 0.88
C GLU A 390 -15.55 9.26 -0.04
N ASN A 391 -15.94 10.54 -0.11
CA ASN A 391 -17.09 11.04 -0.87
C ASN A 391 -16.70 11.49 -2.29
N VAL A 392 -15.93 10.66 -2.98
CA VAL A 392 -15.44 10.93 -4.35
C VAL A 392 -16.59 10.85 -5.36
N GLU A 393 -16.84 11.94 -6.07
CA GLU A 393 -17.84 12.00 -7.15
C GLU A 393 -17.19 11.97 -8.54
N ILE A 394 -16.07 12.69 -8.71
CA ILE A 394 -15.36 12.81 -10.00
C ILE A 394 -13.88 12.62 -9.76
N VAL A 395 -13.22 11.89 -10.65
CA VAL A 395 -11.76 11.76 -10.70
C VAL A 395 -11.28 12.21 -12.07
N LEU A 396 -10.31 13.11 -12.09
CA LEU A 396 -9.62 13.51 -13.29
C LEU A 396 -8.30 12.75 -13.36
N LYS A 397 -8.03 12.12 -14.49
CA LYS A 397 -6.77 11.41 -14.77
C LYS A 397 -6.31 11.81 -16.17
N ASP A 398 -5.12 12.37 -16.29
CA ASP A 398 -4.62 13.05 -17.50
C ASP A 398 -5.63 14.10 -18.04
N GLY A 399 -6.37 14.78 -17.15
CA GLY A 399 -7.40 15.75 -17.52
C GLY A 399 -8.69 15.15 -18.09
N THR A 400 -8.81 13.82 -18.17
CA THR A 400 -10.07 13.14 -18.50
C THR A 400 -10.89 12.95 -17.23
N ALA A 401 -12.13 13.46 -17.21
CA ALA A 401 -13.03 13.30 -16.08
C ALA A 401 -13.77 11.95 -16.11
N TYR A 402 -13.73 11.25 -14.98
CA TYR A 402 -14.41 9.98 -14.75
C TYR A 402 -15.43 10.13 -13.62
N ASP A 403 -16.61 9.56 -13.83
CA ASP A 403 -17.69 9.47 -12.85
C ASP A 403 -17.43 8.27 -11.93
N SER A 404 -17.16 8.55 -10.65
CA SER A 404 -16.81 7.55 -9.63
C SER A 404 -17.89 6.47 -9.50
N ALA A 405 -19.16 6.87 -9.45
CA ALA A 405 -20.28 5.96 -9.28
C ALA A 405 -20.42 5.02 -10.48
N LYS A 406 -20.25 5.52 -11.72
CA LYS A 406 -20.27 4.69 -12.93
C LYS A 406 -19.09 3.72 -13.00
N LEU A 407 -17.90 4.13 -12.56
CA LEU A 407 -16.76 3.23 -12.46
C LEU A 407 -17.03 2.09 -11.48
N LEU A 408 -17.55 2.38 -10.29
CA LEU A 408 -17.93 1.36 -9.30
C LEU A 408 -19.06 0.44 -9.81
N ASP A 409 -20.07 0.99 -10.48
CA ASP A 409 -21.15 0.19 -11.06
C ASP A 409 -20.63 -0.80 -12.13
N SER A 410 -19.63 -0.39 -12.92
CA SER A 410 -19.02 -1.25 -13.95
C SER A 410 -18.31 -2.50 -13.40
N VAL A 411 -17.98 -2.50 -12.11
CA VAL A 411 -17.30 -3.60 -11.39
C VAL A 411 -18.16 -4.23 -10.29
N LYS A 412 -19.44 -3.85 -10.21
CA LYS A 412 -20.38 -4.38 -9.21
C LYS A 412 -20.46 -5.91 -9.29
N GLY A 413 -20.21 -6.58 -8.17
CA GLY A 413 -20.24 -8.04 -8.08
C GLY A 413 -19.09 -8.76 -8.81
N ARG A 414 -17.98 -8.08 -9.12
CA ARG A 414 -16.87 -8.61 -9.95
C ARG A 414 -15.50 -8.63 -9.28
N TYR A 415 -15.31 -7.98 -8.14
CA TYR A 415 -14.04 -8.04 -7.42
C TYR A 415 -13.91 -9.39 -6.70
N GLY A 416 -12.85 -10.13 -7.00
CA GLY A 416 -12.72 -11.55 -6.65
C GLY A 416 -13.29 -12.51 -7.72
N GLN A 417 -13.57 -12.01 -8.93
CA GLN A 417 -13.90 -12.85 -10.10
C GLN A 417 -12.61 -13.40 -10.72
N TYR A 418 -12.57 -14.71 -10.93
CA TYR A 418 -11.46 -15.44 -11.56
C TYR A 418 -11.97 -16.38 -12.65
#